data_AF-A0A151NHV7-F1
#
_entry.id   AF-A0A151NHV7-F1
#
_cell.length_a   1.000
_cell.length_b   1.000
_cell.length_c   1.000
_cell.angle_alpha   90.00
_cell.angle_beta   90.00
_cell.angle_gamma   90.00
#
_symmetry.space_group_name_H-M   'P 1'
#
loop_
_entity.id
_entity.type
_entity.pdbx_description
1 polymer ?
#
loop_
_entity_poly.entity_id
_entity_poly.type
_entity_poly.pdbx_seq_one_letter_code
_entity_poly.pdbx_strand_id
1 'polypeptide(L)'
;MSSQQGRRVDVQKGTGVWHSPGTTSYSQETQELLKGIYAFRKKIPVNLKHFTTYAILPLDATSVMMQECRLTNFQKRHLMDCIKRGDALPIHCNPTSSKQPELAKPTSSPPKPCPPVSLLARPHLRPAKVCQAGDAYTRDKFKPKATRDLEREKQRLQNILATGNDKEEHKPQQKPVQKKEEIPEPDRFEELVNEIQERKEFLEEMVALGQDKKYREIILTEISQKLREMEIIDKNRNKEAREAVATNLPQLLEGTGNGPRYHQK
;
A
#
# COMPACT_ATOMS: atom_id res chain seq x y z
N MET A 1 54.21 -52.26 28.76
CA MET A 1 53.11 -51.78 29.63
C MET A 1 53.32 -50.29 29.91
N SER A 2 52.24 -49.59 30.23
CA SER A 2 52.10 -48.17 30.61
C SER A 2 51.74 -47.17 29.52
N SER A 3 50.45 -46.89 29.57
CA SER A 3 49.57 -46.00 28.82
C SER A 3 49.80 -44.54 29.23
N GLN A 4 49.75 -43.62 28.26
CA GLN A 4 49.54 -42.19 28.53
C GLN A 4 48.04 -41.95 28.69
N GLN A 5 47.60 -41.59 29.91
CA GLN A 5 46.24 -41.12 30.16
C GLN A 5 46.30 -39.62 30.51
N GLY A 6 45.86 -38.79 29.57
CA GLY A 6 45.62 -37.36 29.80
C GLY A 6 44.45 -37.16 30.75
N ARG A 7 44.66 -36.43 31.84
CA ARG A 7 43.60 -35.99 32.76
C ARG A 7 42.79 -34.88 32.10
N ARG A 8 41.53 -35.17 31.76
CA ARG A 8 40.49 -34.15 31.55
C ARG A 8 40.07 -33.61 32.92
N VAL A 9 39.97 -32.30 33.03
CA VAL A 9 39.37 -31.62 34.18
C VAL A 9 37.89 -31.45 33.88
N ASP A 10 37.02 -32.06 34.68
CA ASP A 10 35.57 -31.96 34.55
C ASP A 10 35.10 -30.57 35.01
N VAL A 11 34.44 -29.84 34.12
CA VAL A 11 33.71 -28.61 34.46
C VAL A 11 32.41 -29.01 35.15
N GLN A 12 32.28 -28.63 36.42
CA GLN A 12 31.06 -28.80 37.20
C GLN A 12 29.91 -28.03 36.53
N LYS A 13 28.84 -28.75 36.16
CA LYS A 13 27.59 -28.17 35.69
C LYS A 13 26.88 -27.53 36.88
N GLY A 14 27.03 -26.22 37.04
CA GLY A 14 26.24 -25.45 37.98
C GLY A 14 24.76 -25.53 37.62
N THR A 15 23.93 -26.01 38.55
CA THR A 15 22.48 -25.91 38.51
C THR A 15 22.07 -24.46 38.71
N GLY A 16 22.22 -23.66 37.65
CA GLY A 16 21.66 -22.33 37.58
C GLY A 16 20.15 -22.44 37.38
N VAL A 17 19.39 -22.16 38.44
CA VAL A 17 17.98 -21.81 38.36
C VAL A 17 17.91 -20.58 37.45
N TRP A 18 17.48 -20.78 36.21
CA TRP A 18 17.23 -19.68 35.28
C TRP A 18 16.02 -18.91 35.80
N HIS A 19 16.25 -17.88 36.61
CA HIS A 19 15.27 -16.83 36.76
C HIS A 19 15.23 -16.06 35.45
N SER A 20 14.22 -16.35 34.62
CA SER A 20 13.90 -15.57 33.44
C SER A 20 13.74 -14.10 33.85
N PRO A 21 14.52 -13.16 33.26
CA PRO A 21 14.29 -11.74 33.51
C PRO A 21 12.88 -11.37 33.05
N GLY A 22 12.20 -10.56 33.87
CA GLY A 22 10.77 -10.29 33.80
C GLY A 22 10.26 -10.10 32.38
N THR A 23 9.31 -10.96 32.00
CA THR A 23 8.45 -10.74 30.84
C THR A 23 7.84 -9.35 30.96
N THR A 24 8.14 -8.44 30.03
CA THR A 24 7.20 -7.38 29.67
C THR A 24 5.86 -8.08 29.53
N SER A 25 4.92 -7.81 30.43
CA SER A 25 3.77 -8.67 30.68
C SER A 25 2.78 -8.52 29.54
N TYR A 26 3.05 -9.25 28.45
CA TYR A 26 2.05 -9.47 27.44
C TYR A 26 0.84 -10.13 28.11
N SER A 27 -0.37 -9.65 27.79
CA SER A 27 -1.62 -10.31 28.15
C SER A 27 -1.52 -11.82 27.84
N GLN A 28 -2.13 -12.68 28.64
CA GLN A 28 -2.05 -14.13 28.39
C GLN A 28 -2.47 -14.49 26.95
N GLU A 29 -3.43 -13.76 26.39
CA GLU A 29 -3.93 -13.91 25.02
C GLU A 29 -2.82 -13.69 23.97
N THR A 30 -2.05 -12.63 24.14
CA THR A 30 -0.94 -12.28 23.24
C THR A 30 0.25 -13.24 23.35
N GLN A 31 0.50 -13.82 24.52
CA GLN A 31 1.53 -14.84 24.69
C GLN A 31 1.14 -16.15 23.98
N GLU A 32 -0.14 -16.54 24.08
CA GLU A 32 -0.65 -17.70 23.35
C GLU A 32 -0.71 -17.47 21.84
N LEU A 33 -1.08 -16.26 21.41
CA LEU A 33 -0.99 -15.85 20.00
C LEU A 33 0.44 -15.95 19.49
N LEU A 34 1.41 -15.40 20.21
CA LEU A 34 2.83 -15.50 19.87
C LEU A 34 3.29 -16.96 19.78
N LYS A 35 2.94 -17.82 20.75
CA LYS A 35 3.26 -19.25 20.69
C LYS A 35 2.65 -19.93 19.46
N GLY A 36 1.38 -19.65 19.16
CA GLY A 36 0.69 -20.17 17.97
C GLY A 36 1.32 -19.69 16.66
N ILE A 37 1.74 -18.43 16.62
CA ILE A 37 2.46 -17.77 15.54
C ILE A 37 3.83 -18.41 15.28
N TYR A 38 4.63 -18.60 16.34
CA TYR A 38 5.95 -19.24 16.23
C TYR A 38 5.81 -20.71 15.80
N ALA A 39 4.73 -21.40 16.20
CA ALA A 39 4.39 -22.73 15.72
C ALA A 39 3.94 -22.74 14.25
N PHE A 40 3.14 -21.75 13.81
CA PHE A 40 2.71 -21.60 12.42
C PHE A 40 3.90 -21.37 11.49
N ARG A 41 4.85 -20.51 11.87
CA ARG A 41 6.09 -20.28 11.11
C ARG A 41 6.92 -21.56 10.91
N LYS A 42 6.91 -22.49 11.88
CA LYS A 42 7.57 -23.81 11.73
C LYS A 42 6.87 -24.72 10.72
N LYS A 43 5.59 -24.49 10.41
CA LYS A 43 4.79 -25.25 9.44
C LYS A 43 4.86 -24.68 8.01
N ILE A 44 5.42 -23.49 7.81
CA ILE A 44 5.58 -22.90 6.47
C ILE A 44 6.73 -23.63 5.75
N PRO A 45 6.48 -24.21 4.55
CA PRO A 45 7.51 -24.95 3.82
C PRO A 45 8.69 -24.05 3.43
N VAL A 46 9.90 -24.57 3.66
CA VAL A 46 11.20 -23.86 3.48
C VAL A 46 11.47 -23.37 2.05
N ASN A 47 10.73 -23.85 1.06
CA ASN A 47 10.91 -23.51 -0.36
C ASN A 47 10.57 -22.03 -0.67
N LEU A 48 9.73 -21.38 0.14
CA LEU A 48 9.35 -19.97 -0.05
C LEU A 48 10.47 -18.96 0.32
N LYS A 49 11.57 -19.42 0.95
CA LYS A 49 12.70 -18.56 1.35
C LYS A 49 13.59 -18.14 0.18
N HIS A 50 13.53 -18.83 -0.97
CA HIS A 50 14.36 -18.54 -2.16
C HIS A 50 13.57 -17.84 -3.28
N PHE A 51 12.24 -17.75 -3.17
CA PHE A 51 11.39 -17.14 -4.21
C PHE A 51 11.32 -15.61 -4.10
N THR A 52 11.53 -15.06 -2.89
CA THR A 52 11.38 -13.62 -2.61
C THR A 52 12.60 -12.77 -3.00
N THR A 53 13.68 -13.37 -3.52
CA THR A 53 14.90 -12.63 -3.91
C THR A 53 15.03 -12.36 -5.40
N TYR A 54 14.15 -12.88 -6.26
CA TYR A 54 14.31 -12.79 -7.72
C TYR A 54 13.09 -12.36 -8.54
N ALA A 55 11.94 -12.03 -7.94
CA ALA A 55 10.69 -11.90 -8.70
C ALA A 55 9.99 -10.53 -8.59
N ILE A 56 10.71 -9.42 -8.45
CA ILE A 56 10.17 -8.09 -8.74
C ILE A 56 11.25 -7.27 -9.46
N LEU A 57 11.51 -7.59 -10.72
CA LEU A 57 12.34 -6.79 -11.62
C LEU A 57 11.60 -6.64 -12.97
N PRO A 58 11.71 -5.48 -13.64
CA PRO A 58 10.76 -4.80 -14.56
C PRO A 58 10.18 -5.53 -15.79
N LEU A 59 10.33 -6.85 -15.93
CA LEU A 59 9.79 -7.61 -17.05
C LEU A 59 8.25 -7.66 -17.05
N ASP A 60 7.61 -7.80 -15.89
CA ASP A 60 6.17 -8.04 -15.82
C ASP A 60 5.33 -6.84 -16.27
N ALA A 61 5.75 -5.62 -15.97
CA ALA A 61 5.04 -4.40 -16.37
C ALA A 61 4.95 -4.27 -17.90
N THR A 62 6.03 -4.61 -18.61
CA THR A 62 6.04 -4.57 -20.09
C THR A 62 5.15 -5.67 -20.68
N SER A 63 5.12 -6.85 -20.05
CA SER A 63 4.27 -7.97 -20.48
C SER A 63 2.78 -7.64 -20.32
N VAL A 64 2.39 -7.05 -19.19
CA VAL A 64 1.02 -6.58 -18.92
C VAL A 64 0.61 -5.52 -19.94
N MET A 65 1.47 -4.51 -20.15
CA MET A 65 1.20 -3.46 -21.14
C MET A 65 1.06 -4.00 -22.57
N MET A 66 1.87 -5.00 -22.97
CA MET A 66 1.75 -5.65 -24.28
C MET A 66 0.47 -6.46 -24.46
N GLN A 67 -0.09 -7.00 -23.37
CA GLN A 67 -1.35 -7.73 -23.38
C GLN A 67 -2.55 -6.79 -23.54
N GLU A 68 -2.49 -5.62 -22.90
CA GLU A 68 -3.56 -4.62 -22.92
C GLU A 68 -3.64 -3.84 -24.23
N CYS A 69 -2.51 -3.55 -24.89
CA CYS A 69 -2.46 -2.74 -26.12
C CYS A 69 -2.92 -3.44 -27.41
N ARG A 70 -3.48 -4.66 -27.35
CA ARG A 70 -3.97 -5.44 -28.52
C ARG A 70 -3.01 -5.48 -29.72
N LEU A 71 -1.71 -5.61 -29.44
CA LEU A 71 -0.65 -5.66 -30.48
C LEU A 71 -0.72 -6.95 -31.32
N THR A 72 -0.30 -6.88 -32.58
CA THR A 72 -0.15 -8.06 -33.44
C THR A 72 1.01 -8.94 -32.96
N ASN A 73 1.00 -10.24 -33.29
CA ASN A 73 2.08 -11.17 -32.92
C ASN A 73 3.46 -10.76 -33.49
N PHE A 74 3.48 -9.98 -34.56
CA PHE A 74 4.72 -9.41 -35.11
C PHE A 74 5.23 -8.27 -34.22
N GLN A 75 4.36 -7.33 -33.84
CA GLN A 75 4.69 -6.22 -32.95
C GLN A 75 5.17 -6.71 -31.58
N LYS A 76 4.50 -7.72 -31.00
CA LYS A 76 4.89 -8.34 -29.72
C LYS A 76 6.30 -8.93 -29.78
N ARG A 77 6.62 -9.68 -30.84
CA ARG A 77 7.95 -10.29 -31.03
C ARG A 77 9.02 -9.21 -31.20
N HIS A 78 8.79 -8.22 -32.04
CA HIS A 78 9.72 -7.11 -32.26
C HIS A 78 10.05 -6.37 -30.95
N LEU A 79 9.03 -6.10 -30.13
CA LEU A 79 9.19 -5.40 -28.86
C LEU A 79 9.93 -6.25 -27.82
N MET A 80 9.58 -7.54 -27.70
CA MET A 80 10.27 -8.50 -26.84
C MET A 80 11.74 -8.67 -27.20
N ASP A 81 12.05 -8.65 -28.49
CA ASP A 81 13.41 -8.79 -29.00
C ASP A 81 14.27 -7.55 -28.65
N CYS A 82 13.72 -6.34 -28.73
CA CYS A 82 14.39 -5.12 -28.27
C CYS A 82 14.70 -5.19 -26.76
N ILE A 83 13.72 -5.63 -25.95
CA ILE A 83 13.90 -5.78 -24.49
C ILE A 83 14.99 -6.80 -24.17
N LYS A 84 15.01 -7.94 -24.85
CA LYS A 84 16.03 -8.99 -24.64
C LYS A 84 17.43 -8.54 -25.03
N ARG A 85 17.55 -7.70 -26.07
CA ARG A 85 18.84 -7.12 -26.50
C ARG A 85 19.28 -5.92 -25.65
N GLY A 86 18.37 -5.33 -24.87
CA GLY A 86 18.64 -4.09 -24.13
C GLY A 86 18.64 -2.84 -25.00
N ASP A 87 18.06 -2.91 -26.21
CA ASP A 87 17.95 -1.79 -27.13
C ASP A 87 16.81 -0.85 -26.72
N ALA A 88 16.87 0.41 -27.17
CA ALA A 88 15.75 1.35 -27.00
C ALA A 88 14.47 0.85 -27.70
N LEU A 89 13.30 1.13 -27.11
CA LEU A 89 12.02 0.68 -27.66
C LEU A 89 11.69 1.36 -29.00
N PRO A 90 11.16 0.62 -29.98
CA PRO A 90 10.86 1.15 -31.31
C PRO A 90 9.69 2.15 -31.29
N ILE A 91 9.93 3.36 -31.78
CA ILE A 91 8.92 4.45 -31.88
C ILE A 91 7.83 4.13 -32.92
N HIS A 92 8.18 3.36 -33.95
CA HIS A 92 7.26 2.95 -35.01
C HIS A 92 7.39 1.46 -35.29
N CYS A 93 6.24 0.77 -35.38
CA CYS A 93 6.16 -0.64 -35.75
C CYS A 93 5.14 -0.81 -36.87
N ASN A 94 5.52 -1.47 -37.97
CA ASN A 94 4.61 -1.73 -39.08
C ASN A 94 3.46 -2.67 -38.64
N PRO A 95 2.21 -2.42 -39.08
CA PRO A 95 1.05 -3.21 -38.66
C PRO A 95 1.06 -4.63 -39.23
N THR A 96 1.67 -4.83 -40.40
CA THR A 96 1.85 -6.15 -41.01
C THR A 96 3.17 -6.19 -41.77
N SER A 97 4.04 -7.14 -41.41
CA SER A 97 5.29 -7.49 -42.12
C SER A 97 6.51 -6.57 -41.95
N SER A 98 7.67 -7.19 -42.16
CA SER A 98 9.01 -6.59 -42.19
C SER A 98 9.32 -5.82 -43.49
N LYS A 99 8.41 -5.84 -44.46
CA LYS A 99 8.63 -5.19 -45.77
C LYS A 99 8.30 -3.70 -45.67
N GLN A 100 9.25 -2.83 -46.05
CA GLN A 100 8.98 -1.40 -46.15
C GLN A 100 7.88 -1.16 -47.21
N PRO A 101 6.88 -0.30 -46.93
CA PRO A 101 6.02 0.22 -47.98
C PRO A 101 6.90 0.99 -48.97
N GLU A 102 6.99 0.52 -50.20
CA GLU A 102 7.52 1.35 -51.28
C GLU A 102 6.57 2.54 -51.43
N LEU A 103 7.07 3.74 -51.11
CA LEU A 103 6.36 4.98 -51.37
C LEU A 103 6.03 5.03 -52.86
N ALA A 104 4.75 4.92 -53.20
CA ALA A 104 4.27 5.10 -54.56
C ALA A 104 4.74 6.48 -55.05
N LYS A 105 5.52 6.49 -56.12
CA LYS A 105 5.94 7.72 -56.81
C LYS A 105 4.69 8.51 -57.19
N PRO A 106 4.61 9.83 -56.95
CA PRO A 106 3.45 10.62 -57.34
C PRO A 106 3.37 10.66 -58.87
N THR A 107 2.40 9.96 -59.45
CA THR A 107 2.00 10.17 -60.84
C THR A 107 1.28 11.50 -60.94
N SER A 108 1.98 12.51 -61.45
CA SER A 108 1.43 13.77 -61.92
C SER A 108 0.34 13.51 -62.98
N SER A 109 -0.92 13.77 -62.64
CA SER A 109 -1.96 14.01 -63.64
C SER A 109 -2.86 15.16 -63.15
N PRO A 110 -3.21 16.12 -64.02
CA PRO A 110 -4.02 17.28 -63.63
C PRO A 110 -5.49 16.91 -63.35
N PRO A 111 -6.19 17.64 -62.46
CA PRO A 111 -7.58 17.36 -62.13
C PRO A 111 -8.52 17.78 -63.27
N LYS A 112 -9.53 16.95 -63.55
CA LYS A 112 -10.57 17.23 -64.55
C LYS A 112 -11.54 18.33 -64.05
N PRO A 113 -11.99 19.30 -64.87
CA PRO A 113 -12.97 20.28 -64.46
C PRO A 113 -14.39 19.68 -64.40
N CYS A 114 -15.10 19.90 -63.29
CA CYS A 114 -16.54 19.64 -63.19
C CYS A 114 -17.34 20.86 -63.70
N PRO A 115 -18.45 20.69 -64.42
CA PRO A 115 -19.27 21.82 -64.85
C PRO A 115 -20.08 22.41 -63.68
N PRO A 116 -20.39 23.72 -63.70
CA PRO A 116 -21.12 24.37 -62.61
C PRO A 116 -22.61 24.00 -62.67
N VAL A 117 -23.13 23.44 -61.58
CA VAL A 117 -24.55 23.18 -61.40
C VAL A 117 -25.27 24.52 -61.16
N SER A 118 -26.18 24.87 -62.07
CA SER A 118 -27.08 26.03 -61.96
C SER A 118 -28.09 25.80 -60.83
N LEU A 119 -27.90 26.48 -59.69
CA LEU A 119 -28.85 26.48 -58.57
C LEU A 119 -29.81 27.67 -58.70
N LEU A 120 -30.91 27.50 -59.43
CA LEU A 120 -31.93 28.52 -59.71
C LEU A 120 -32.87 28.83 -58.52
N ALA A 121 -32.48 28.49 -57.30
CA ALA A 121 -33.26 28.77 -56.08
C ALA A 121 -32.33 29.06 -54.90
N ARG A 122 -31.51 30.11 -55.02
CA ARG A 122 -30.70 30.56 -53.89
C ARG A 122 -31.51 31.54 -53.05
N PRO A 123 -31.81 31.24 -51.76
CA PRO A 123 -32.33 32.24 -50.85
C PRO A 123 -31.38 33.44 -50.88
N HIS A 124 -31.91 34.63 -51.15
CA HIS A 124 -31.10 35.83 -51.24
C HIS A 124 -30.36 36.02 -49.90
N LEU A 125 -29.03 35.88 -49.92
CA LEU A 125 -28.22 36.07 -48.71
C LEU A 125 -28.47 37.50 -48.19
N ARG A 126 -28.70 37.63 -46.89
CA ARG A 126 -28.83 38.94 -46.24
C ARG A 126 -27.51 39.72 -46.43
N PRO A 127 -27.56 41.00 -46.86
CA PRO A 127 -26.35 41.82 -46.95
C PRO A 127 -25.65 41.91 -45.59
N ALA A 128 -24.31 41.91 -45.59
CA ALA A 128 -23.50 41.92 -44.37
C ALA A 128 -23.89 43.04 -43.38
N LYS A 129 -24.27 44.23 -43.90
CA LYS A 129 -24.75 45.35 -43.11
C LYS A 129 -25.99 45.01 -42.28
N VAL A 130 -26.93 44.23 -42.81
CA VAL A 130 -28.17 43.83 -42.13
C VAL A 130 -27.87 42.79 -41.04
N CYS A 131 -26.93 41.86 -41.31
CA CYS A 131 -26.48 40.90 -40.32
C CYS A 131 -25.75 41.58 -39.15
N GLN A 132 -24.98 42.63 -39.43
CA GLN A 132 -24.21 43.39 -38.45
C GLN A 132 -25.03 44.48 -37.71
N ALA A 133 -26.17 44.90 -38.26
CA ALA A 133 -26.97 45.99 -37.68
C ALA A 133 -27.64 45.62 -36.34
N GLY A 134 -27.77 44.34 -36.02
CA GLY A 134 -28.27 43.88 -34.73
C GLY A 134 -27.15 43.57 -33.75
N ASP A 135 -27.47 43.54 -32.47
CA ASP A 135 -26.57 43.09 -31.39
C ASP A 135 -26.36 41.57 -31.35
N ALA A 136 -26.72 40.84 -32.41
CA ALA A 136 -26.66 39.38 -32.47
C ALA A 136 -25.24 38.81 -32.33
N TYR A 137 -24.22 39.61 -32.68
CA TYR A 137 -22.81 39.26 -32.52
C TYR A 137 -22.17 39.87 -31.27
N THR A 138 -22.92 40.68 -30.52
CA THR A 138 -22.46 41.27 -29.27
C THR A 138 -22.53 40.20 -28.18
N ARG A 139 -21.39 39.89 -27.56
CA ARG A 139 -21.34 38.94 -26.43
C ARG A 139 -22.13 39.51 -25.25
N ASP A 140 -23.07 38.73 -24.72
CA ASP A 140 -23.76 39.06 -23.48
C ASP A 140 -22.77 39.41 -22.36
N LYS A 141 -22.95 40.58 -21.76
CA LYS A 141 -22.12 41.02 -20.63
C LYS A 141 -22.55 40.25 -19.39
N PHE A 142 -21.60 39.59 -18.72
CA PHE A 142 -21.87 38.93 -17.45
C PHE A 142 -22.43 39.93 -16.43
N LYS A 143 -23.61 39.61 -15.90
CA LYS A 143 -24.24 40.33 -14.80
C LYS A 143 -24.22 39.40 -13.58
N PRO A 144 -23.33 39.62 -12.60
CA PRO A 144 -23.34 38.80 -11.40
C PRO A 144 -24.71 38.93 -10.73
N LYS A 145 -25.33 37.80 -10.40
CA LYS A 145 -26.54 37.77 -9.57
C LYS A 145 -26.12 38.10 -8.13
N ALA A 146 -27.02 38.70 -7.35
CA ALA A 146 -26.79 38.87 -5.92
C ALA A 146 -26.47 37.51 -5.29
N THR A 147 -25.26 37.38 -4.75
CA THR A 147 -24.80 36.15 -4.11
C THR A 147 -25.62 35.94 -2.84
N ARG A 148 -26.26 34.77 -2.73
CA ARG A 148 -26.90 34.35 -1.47
C ARG A 148 -25.82 34.16 -0.40
N ASP A 149 -26.17 34.31 0.86
CA ASP A 149 -25.25 34.03 1.97
C ASP A 149 -24.84 32.55 1.93
N LEU A 150 -23.57 32.29 1.60
CA LEU A 150 -23.04 30.95 1.40
C LEU A 150 -23.13 30.12 2.68
N GLU A 151 -22.99 30.75 3.85
CA GLU A 151 -23.04 30.03 5.13
C GLU A 151 -24.47 29.58 5.44
N ARG A 152 -25.48 30.38 5.09
CA ARG A 152 -26.89 30.00 5.22
C ARG A 152 -27.25 28.85 4.28
N GLU A 153 -26.81 28.89 3.02
CA GLU A 153 -27.09 27.81 2.08
C GLU A 153 -26.37 26.52 2.48
N LYS A 154 -25.14 26.62 3.00
CA LYS A 154 -24.41 25.47 3.55
C LYS A 154 -25.15 24.83 4.73
N GLN A 155 -25.62 25.63 5.69
CA GLN A 155 -26.41 25.14 6.83
C GLN A 155 -27.72 24.50 6.37
N ARG A 156 -28.41 25.15 5.44
CA ARG A 156 -29.62 24.62 4.81
C ARG A 156 -29.39 23.25 4.17
N LEU A 157 -28.36 23.13 3.33
CA LEU A 157 -28.01 21.86 2.67
C LEU A 157 -27.57 20.79 3.67
N GLN A 158 -26.85 21.17 4.73
CA GLN A 158 -26.49 20.25 5.80
C GLN A 158 -27.76 19.69 6.49
N ASN A 159 -28.75 20.53 6.76
CA ASN A 159 -30.03 20.10 7.35
C ASN A 159 -30.81 19.18 6.40
N ILE A 160 -30.83 19.47 5.09
CA ILE A 160 -31.45 18.58 4.09
C ILE A 160 -30.75 17.24 4.04
N LEU A 161 -29.41 17.21 3.98
CA LEU A 161 -28.66 15.96 3.84
C LEU A 161 -28.72 15.12 5.12
N ALA A 162 -28.72 15.74 6.29
CA ALA A 162 -28.78 15.05 7.56
C ALA A 162 -30.20 14.59 7.93
N THR A 163 -31.20 15.45 7.73
CA THR A 163 -32.57 15.28 8.28
C THR A 163 -33.64 15.16 7.18
N GLY A 164 -33.29 15.41 5.92
CA GLY A 164 -34.22 15.38 4.78
C GLY A 164 -35.11 16.62 4.64
N ASN A 165 -35.00 17.59 5.56
CA ASN A 165 -35.90 18.73 5.66
C ASN A 165 -35.15 20.05 5.85
N ASP A 166 -35.71 21.13 5.28
CA ASP A 166 -35.14 22.49 5.26
C ASP A 166 -35.41 23.32 6.53
N LYS A 167 -36.17 22.78 7.50
CA LYS A 167 -36.64 23.55 8.66
C LYS A 167 -35.58 23.56 9.75
N GLU A 168 -35.24 24.75 10.25
CA GLU A 168 -34.43 24.95 11.45
C GLU A 168 -35.19 24.43 12.69
N GLU A 169 -35.06 23.15 12.99
CA GLU A 169 -35.46 22.62 14.28
C GLU A 169 -34.41 23.02 15.32
N HIS A 170 -34.55 24.24 15.85
CA HIS A 170 -33.88 24.64 17.07
C HIS A 170 -34.36 23.79 18.25
N LYS A 171 -33.67 22.68 18.51
CA LYS A 171 -33.48 22.09 19.85
C LYS A 171 -32.18 21.27 19.87
N PRO A 172 -31.07 21.82 20.38
CA PRO A 172 -29.96 20.98 20.81
C PRO A 172 -30.34 20.37 22.15
N GLN A 173 -31.02 19.21 22.14
CA GLN A 173 -30.72 18.27 23.21
C GLN A 173 -29.29 17.83 22.97
N GLN A 174 -28.39 18.35 23.81
CA GLN A 174 -27.03 17.86 23.94
C GLN A 174 -27.13 16.36 24.21
N LYS A 175 -26.98 15.55 23.16
CA LYS A 175 -26.50 14.20 23.35
C LYS A 175 -25.10 14.39 23.93
N PRO A 176 -24.78 13.80 25.10
CA PRO A 176 -23.41 13.83 25.58
C PRO A 176 -22.58 13.27 24.45
N VAL A 177 -21.70 14.11 23.92
CA VAL A 177 -20.59 13.67 23.08
C VAL A 177 -19.92 12.60 23.93
N GLN A 178 -20.18 11.34 23.59
CA GLN A 178 -19.29 10.27 23.97
C GLN A 178 -17.93 10.80 23.55
N LYS A 179 -17.09 11.12 24.55
CA LYS A 179 -15.68 11.31 24.32
C LYS A 179 -15.32 10.11 23.48
N LYS A 180 -14.97 10.32 22.21
CA LYS A 180 -14.15 9.33 21.52
C LYS A 180 -12.98 9.20 22.47
N GLU A 181 -12.93 8.09 23.19
CA GLU A 181 -11.72 7.67 23.87
C GLU A 181 -10.66 7.89 22.82
N GLU A 182 -9.73 8.80 23.14
CA GLU A 182 -8.53 8.98 22.34
C GLU A 182 -7.90 7.60 22.36
N ILE A 183 -8.20 6.82 21.30
CA ILE A 183 -7.72 5.46 21.17
C ILE A 183 -6.21 5.65 21.29
N PRO A 184 -5.56 5.13 22.35
CA PRO A 184 -4.12 5.24 22.46
C PRO A 184 -3.57 4.72 21.15
N GLU A 185 -2.70 5.52 20.52
CA GLU A 185 -2.10 5.18 19.23
C GLU A 185 -1.68 3.71 19.30
N PRO A 186 -2.32 2.82 18.52
CA PRO A 186 -2.18 1.39 18.73
C PRO A 186 -0.71 1.06 18.62
N ASP A 187 -0.20 0.34 19.61
CA ASP A 187 1.18 -0.10 19.61
C ASP A 187 1.44 -0.81 18.29
N ARG A 188 2.54 -0.48 17.59
CA ARG A 188 2.89 -1.07 16.28
C ARG A 188 2.78 -2.59 16.27
N PHE A 189 3.03 -3.22 17.42
CA PHE A 189 2.81 -4.64 17.58
C PHE A 189 1.34 -5.06 17.45
N GLU A 190 0.42 -4.36 18.10
CA GLU A 190 -1.02 -4.63 18.03
C GLU A 190 -1.56 -4.42 16.61
N GLU A 191 -1.08 -3.40 15.90
CA GLU A 191 -1.36 -3.22 14.47
C GLU A 191 -0.97 -4.46 13.67
N LEU A 192 0.23 -5.00 13.88
CA LEU A 192 0.71 -6.20 13.18
C LEU A 192 -0.15 -7.43 13.49
N VAL A 193 -0.66 -7.57 14.71
CA VAL A 193 -1.60 -8.65 15.08
C VAL A 193 -2.89 -8.53 14.28
N ASN A 194 -3.46 -7.32 14.22
CA ASN A 194 -4.68 -7.04 13.46
C ASN A 194 -4.49 -7.31 11.96
N GLU A 195 -3.40 -6.81 11.37
CA GLU A 195 -3.10 -7.03 9.96
C GLU A 195 -2.91 -8.52 9.62
N ILE A 196 -2.30 -9.31 10.53
CA ILE A 196 -2.18 -10.76 10.34
C ILE A 196 -3.56 -11.43 10.37
N GLN A 197 -4.43 -10.99 11.27
CA GLN A 197 -5.77 -11.53 11.41
C GLN A 197 -6.62 -11.23 10.16
N GLU A 198 -6.61 -9.97 9.68
CA GLU A 198 -7.24 -9.59 8.41
C GLU A 198 -6.75 -10.44 7.24
N ARG A 199 -5.44 -10.73 7.17
CA ARG A 199 -4.89 -11.58 6.11
C ARG A 199 -5.34 -13.03 6.21
N LYS A 200 -5.55 -13.57 7.41
CA LYS A 200 -6.12 -14.92 7.58
C LYS A 200 -7.58 -14.95 7.13
N GLU A 201 -8.37 -13.97 7.55
CA GLU A 201 -9.79 -13.87 7.19
C GLU A 201 -9.96 -13.71 5.68
N PHE A 202 -9.14 -12.87 5.05
CA PHE A 202 -9.11 -12.75 3.59
C PHE A 202 -8.80 -14.09 2.92
N LEU A 203 -7.84 -14.86 3.44
CA LEU A 203 -7.52 -16.16 2.88
C LEU A 203 -8.69 -17.15 3.04
N GLU A 204 -9.38 -17.13 4.18
CA GLU A 204 -10.58 -17.95 4.41
C GLU A 204 -11.70 -17.59 3.43
N GLU A 205 -11.93 -16.30 3.18
CA GLU A 205 -12.90 -15.82 2.19
C GLU A 205 -12.53 -16.29 0.77
N MET A 206 -11.24 -16.19 0.39
CA MET A 206 -10.77 -16.66 -0.92
C MET A 206 -10.85 -18.19 -1.06
N VAL A 207 -10.68 -18.93 0.04
CA VAL A 207 -10.90 -20.39 0.07
C VAL A 207 -12.38 -20.70 -0.14
N ALA A 208 -13.29 -19.98 0.52
CA ALA A 208 -14.73 -20.15 0.33
C ALA A 208 -15.16 -19.88 -1.12
N LEU A 209 -14.50 -18.93 -1.80
CA LEU A 209 -14.69 -18.62 -3.22
C LEU A 209 -13.94 -19.57 -4.18
N GLY A 210 -13.18 -20.55 -3.67
CA GLY A 210 -12.40 -21.50 -4.46
C GLY A 210 -11.19 -20.90 -5.19
N GLN A 211 -10.73 -19.71 -4.78
CA GLN A 211 -9.58 -19.00 -5.35
C GLN A 211 -8.31 -19.13 -4.50
N ASP A 212 -8.28 -20.09 -3.56
CA ASP A 212 -7.17 -20.31 -2.63
C ASP A 212 -5.81 -20.37 -3.35
N LYS A 213 -5.71 -21.12 -4.45
CA LYS A 213 -4.45 -21.33 -5.18
C LYS A 213 -3.80 -20.04 -5.67
N LYS A 214 -4.58 -19.01 -5.97
CA LYS A 214 -4.05 -17.72 -6.48
C LYS A 214 -3.45 -16.87 -5.37
N TYR A 215 -4.08 -16.87 -4.21
CA TYR A 215 -3.77 -15.93 -3.14
C TYR A 215 -2.99 -16.56 -1.99
N ARG A 216 -3.07 -17.88 -1.81
CA ARG A 216 -2.49 -18.59 -0.67
C ARG A 216 -1.01 -18.30 -0.48
N GLU A 217 -0.20 -18.39 -1.53
CA GLU A 217 1.24 -18.16 -1.40
C GLU A 217 1.57 -16.71 -1.08
N ILE A 218 0.92 -15.76 -1.77
CA ILE A 218 1.09 -14.32 -1.56
C ILE A 218 0.74 -13.98 -0.11
N ILE A 219 -0.44 -14.35 0.34
CA ILE A 219 -0.91 -14.05 1.70
C ILE A 219 -0.02 -14.69 2.77
N LEU A 220 0.47 -15.91 2.55
CA LEU A 220 1.42 -16.56 3.46
C LEU A 220 2.77 -15.80 3.54
N THR A 221 3.25 -15.23 2.43
CA THR A 221 4.46 -14.39 2.46
C THR A 221 4.24 -13.12 3.28
N GLU A 222 3.09 -12.48 3.13
CA GLU A 222 2.75 -11.25 3.83
C GLU A 222 2.58 -11.48 5.33
N ILE A 223 1.89 -12.56 5.71
CA ILE A 223 1.82 -13.01 7.11
C ILE A 223 3.24 -13.25 7.64
N SER A 224 4.10 -13.94 6.87
CA SER A 224 5.49 -14.20 7.28
C SER A 224 6.32 -12.94 7.46
N GLN A 225 6.09 -11.90 6.65
CA GLN A 225 6.76 -10.61 6.76
C GLN A 225 6.35 -9.89 8.05
N LYS A 226 5.04 -9.78 8.31
CA LYS A 226 4.49 -9.16 9.52
C LYS A 226 4.97 -9.88 10.78
N LEU A 227 5.05 -11.21 10.73
CA LEU A 227 5.60 -12.02 11.82
C LEU A 227 7.08 -11.76 12.13
N ARG A 228 7.88 -11.43 11.11
CA ARG A 228 9.28 -11.08 11.31
C ARG A 228 9.41 -9.71 11.95
N GLU A 229 8.59 -8.75 11.54
CA GLU A 229 8.55 -7.41 12.13
C GLU A 229 8.19 -7.48 13.61
N MET A 230 7.17 -8.28 13.93
CA MET A 230 6.76 -8.56 15.32
C MET A 230 7.91 -9.15 16.16
N GLU A 231 8.64 -10.14 15.62
CA GLU A 231 9.80 -10.74 16.31
C GLU A 231 10.94 -9.72 16.55
N ILE A 232 11.13 -8.75 15.66
CA ILE A 232 12.14 -7.69 15.84
C ILE A 232 11.74 -6.77 16.98
N ILE A 233 10.47 -6.36 17.03
CA ILE A 233 9.93 -5.52 18.11
C ILE A 233 10.12 -6.23 19.46
N ASP A 234 9.75 -7.51 19.56
CA ASP A 234 9.95 -8.31 20.78
C ASP A 234 11.40 -8.38 21.23
N LYS A 235 12.34 -8.59 20.29
CA LYS A 235 13.77 -8.64 20.60
C LYS A 235 14.29 -7.30 21.09
N ASN A 236 13.83 -6.20 20.51
CA ASN A 236 14.24 -4.86 20.93
C ASN A 236 13.73 -4.55 22.33
N ARG A 237 12.45 -4.81 22.62
CA ARG A 237 11.87 -4.66 23.97
C ARG A 237 12.61 -5.47 25.02
N ASN A 238 12.98 -6.72 24.69
CA ASN A 238 13.73 -7.56 25.62
C ASN A 238 15.17 -7.02 25.85
N LYS A 239 15.82 -6.48 24.81
CA LYS A 239 17.12 -5.82 24.98
C LYS A 239 17.01 -4.60 25.89
N GLU A 240 16.05 -3.72 25.63
CA GLU A 240 15.78 -2.52 26.45
C GLU A 240 15.48 -2.90 27.90
N ALA A 241 14.66 -3.93 28.12
CA ALA A 241 14.37 -4.44 29.46
C ALA A 241 15.64 -4.96 30.17
N ARG A 242 16.51 -5.70 29.46
CA ARG A 242 17.78 -6.20 30.02
C ARG A 242 18.75 -5.07 30.33
N GLU A 243 18.83 -4.06 29.47
CA GLU A 243 19.64 -2.86 29.68
C GLU A 243 19.15 -2.03 30.86
N ALA A 244 17.83 -1.85 31.00
CA ALA A 244 17.22 -1.20 32.15
C ALA A 244 17.49 -1.95 33.46
N VAL A 245 17.41 -3.29 33.47
CA VAL A 245 17.78 -4.07 34.67
C VAL A 245 19.27 -3.93 35.00
N ALA A 246 20.13 -3.91 33.98
CA ALA A 246 21.58 -3.75 34.17
C ALA A 246 21.96 -2.35 34.68
N THR A 247 21.27 -1.28 34.27
CA THR A 247 21.50 0.09 34.77
C THR A 247 20.94 0.32 36.17
N ASN A 248 19.90 -0.41 36.58
CA ASN A 248 19.36 -0.34 37.94
C ASN A 248 20.16 -1.20 38.96
N LEU A 249 21.01 -2.13 38.50
CA LEU A 249 21.78 -3.05 39.35
C LEU A 249 22.89 -2.37 40.21
N PRO A 250 23.61 -1.34 39.74
CA PRO A 250 24.57 -0.59 40.56
C PRO A 250 23.93 0.22 41.70
N GLN A 251 22.68 0.66 41.56
CA GLN A 251 22.01 1.52 42.57
C GLN A 251 21.57 0.76 43.83
N LEU A 252 21.45 -0.57 43.77
CA LEU A 252 21.07 -1.41 44.91
C LEU A 252 22.28 -1.85 45.78
N LEU A 253 23.51 -1.72 45.28
CA LEU A 253 24.72 -2.13 46.00
C LEU A 253 25.32 -1.02 46.88
N GLU A 254 24.91 0.24 46.73
CA GLU A 254 25.38 1.35 47.58
C GLU A 254 24.52 1.59 48.84
N GLY A 255 23.46 0.81 49.05
CA GLY A 255 22.46 1.03 50.12
C GLY A 255 22.64 0.24 51.42
N THR A 256 23.70 -0.56 51.60
CA THR A 256 23.85 -1.42 52.81
C THR A 256 25.23 -1.31 53.45
N GLY A 257 25.60 -0.10 53.90
CA GLY A 257 26.88 0.19 54.52
C GLY A 257 26.81 0.88 55.89
N ASN A 258 25.79 0.65 56.71
CA ASN A 258 25.78 1.12 58.11
C ASN A 258 26.11 -0.04 59.06
N GLY A 259 27.41 -0.28 59.26
CA GLY A 259 27.89 -1.16 60.32
C GLY A 259 27.79 -0.50 61.70
N PRO A 260 27.36 -1.21 62.76
CA PRO A 260 27.30 -0.64 64.10
C PRO A 260 28.72 -0.39 64.64
N ARG A 261 28.96 0.86 65.03
CA ARG A 261 30.19 1.35 65.65
C ARG A 261 30.25 0.87 67.09
N TYR A 262 31.11 -0.10 67.39
CA TYR A 262 31.37 -0.51 68.78
C TYR A 262 32.03 0.64 69.55
N HIS A 263 31.38 1.08 70.63
CA HIS A 263 32.00 1.96 71.62
C HIS A 263 32.96 1.14 72.49
N GLN A 264 34.25 1.42 72.38
CA GLN A 264 35.25 1.04 73.39
C GLN A 264 35.06 1.92 74.63
N LYS A 265 35.01 1.25 75.78
CA LYS A 265 35.16 1.84 77.12
C LYS A 265 36.63 2.04 77.43
#